data_AF-A0A846QMV4-F1
#
_entry.id   AF-A0A846QMV4-F1
#
_cell.length_a   1.000
_cell.length_b   1.000
_cell.length_c   1.000
_cell.angle_alpha   90.00
_cell.angle_beta   90.00
_cell.angle_gamma   90.00
#
_symmetry.space_group_name_H-M   'P 1'
#
loop_
_entity.id
_entity.type
_entity.pdbx_description
1 polymer ?
#
loop_
_entity_poly.entity_id
_entity_poly.type
_entity_poly.pdbx_seq_one_letter_code
_entity_poly.pdbx_strand_id
1 'polypeptide(L)'
;MMLSEGPTLRLERLEDGVAGTFGVLVMDGRVCGVTLEPPDRGNRRDVSCIPVGRYACRGRVSARFGETFEVLDVPGRSDILFHAGNTLADTHGCILLGERMGVVGGVRGIIGSRRSVAAFRHMLTGVIAFTLDVAALPGSLGAHMLNNNEQGRS
;
A
#
# COMPACT_ATOMS: atom_id res chain seq x y z
N MET A 1 17.98 22.92 -13.35
CA MET A 1 16.50 22.83 -13.29
C MET A 1 16.18 21.88 -12.16
N MET A 2 15.78 22.41 -11.00
CA MET A 2 15.38 21.55 -9.87
C MET A 2 14.12 20.80 -10.31
N LEU A 3 14.21 19.47 -10.38
CA LEU A 3 13.02 18.64 -10.46
C LEU A 3 12.25 18.94 -9.18
N SER A 4 11.02 19.42 -9.28
CA SER A 4 10.16 19.51 -8.11
C SER A 4 10.03 18.09 -7.54
N GLU A 5 10.38 17.91 -6.27
CA GLU A 5 10.10 16.70 -5.51
C GLU A 5 8.64 16.29 -5.79
N GLY A 6 8.42 15.04 -6.22
CA GLY A 6 7.07 14.55 -6.53
C GLY A 6 6.13 14.66 -5.31
N PRO A 7 4.81 14.51 -5.51
CA PRO A 7 3.86 14.62 -4.40
C PRO A 7 4.15 13.58 -3.30
N THR A 8 3.63 13.83 -2.10
CA THR A 8 3.61 12.82 -1.03
C THR A 8 2.21 12.26 -0.89
N LEU A 9 2.09 10.94 -0.98
CA LEU A 9 0.87 10.20 -0.74
C LEU A 9 1.01 9.44 0.58
N ARG A 10 -0.06 9.36 1.37
CA ARG A 10 -0.11 8.53 2.58
C ARG A 10 -0.99 7.33 2.37
N LEU A 11 -0.51 6.15 2.74
CA LEU A 11 -1.32 4.95 2.90
C LEU A 11 -1.65 4.80 4.38
N GLU A 12 -2.90 5.07 4.75
CA GLU A 12 -3.39 4.97 6.12
C GLU A 12 -4.17 3.66 6.28
N ARG A 13 -3.60 2.71 7.03
CA ARG A 13 -4.25 1.43 7.34
C ARG A 13 -5.37 1.65 8.36
N LEU A 14 -6.52 1.05 8.11
CA LEU A 14 -7.74 1.20 8.92
C LEU A 14 -8.11 -0.10 9.65
N GLU A 15 -7.87 -1.25 9.02
CA GLU A 15 -8.13 -2.57 9.60
C GLU A 15 -7.13 -3.60 9.09
N ASP A 16 -6.83 -4.61 9.92
CA ASP A 16 -6.07 -5.79 9.55
C ASP A 16 -6.82 -7.04 10.02
N GLY A 17 -6.82 -8.10 9.20
CA GLY A 17 -7.50 -9.34 9.56
C GLY A 17 -7.42 -10.40 8.46
N VAL A 18 -8.22 -11.46 8.60
CA VAL A 18 -8.16 -12.63 7.69
C VAL A 18 -8.44 -12.31 6.22
N ALA A 19 -9.17 -11.22 5.95
CA ALA A 19 -9.51 -10.79 4.60
C ALA A 19 -8.49 -9.81 3.99
N GLY A 20 -7.43 -9.43 4.72
CA GLY A 20 -6.41 -8.47 4.30
C GLY A 20 -6.30 -7.27 5.22
N THR A 21 -5.32 -6.42 4.92
CA THR A 21 -5.16 -5.09 5.51
C THR A 21 -5.83 -4.07 4.61
N PHE A 22 -6.86 -3.39 5.11
CA PHE A 22 -7.56 -2.36 4.34
C PHE A 22 -7.16 -0.98 4.81
N GLY A 23 -7.12 -0.05 3.88
CA GLY A 23 -6.73 1.32 4.16
C GLY A 23 -7.32 2.33 3.18
N VAL A 24 -6.79 3.54 3.26
CA VAL A 24 -7.07 4.62 2.32
C VAL A 24 -5.78 5.24 1.82
N LEU A 25 -5.81 5.72 0.59
CA LEU A 25 -4.74 6.52 0.00
C LEU A 25 -5.13 7.99 0.09
N VAL A 26 -4.25 8.80 0.68
CA VAL A 26 -4.48 10.23 0.95
C VAL A 26 -3.44 11.06 0.21
N MET A 27 -3.90 12.07 -0.51
CA MET A 27 -3.04 13.08 -1.16
C MET A 27 -3.59 14.47 -0.83
N ASP A 28 -2.74 15.40 -0.40
CA ASP A 28 -3.13 16.76 -0.01
C ASP A 28 -4.31 16.81 0.98
N GLY A 29 -4.33 15.88 1.93
CA GLY A 29 -5.38 15.77 2.96
C GLY A 29 -6.72 15.23 2.46
N ARG A 30 -6.80 14.76 1.21
CA ARG A 30 -8.02 14.18 0.62
C ARG A 30 -7.85 12.69 0.38
N VAL A 31 -8.88 11.91 0.72
CA VAL A 31 -8.93 10.49 0.37
C VAL A 31 -9.17 10.35 -1.14
N CYS A 32 -8.27 9.67 -1.82
CA CYS A 32 -8.29 9.46 -3.27
C CYS A 32 -8.75 8.05 -3.66
N GLY A 33 -8.79 7.12 -2.69
CA GLY A 33 -9.26 5.75 -2.90
C GLY A 33 -9.05 4.89 -1.65
N VAL A 34 -9.63 3.69 -1.66
CA VAL A 34 -9.35 2.66 -0.66
C VAL A 34 -8.24 1.73 -1.14
N THR A 35 -7.53 1.12 -0.20
CA THR A 35 -6.48 0.15 -0.46
C THR A 35 -6.79 -1.22 0.14
N LEU A 36 -6.25 -2.27 -0.46
CA LEU A 36 -6.21 -3.62 0.10
C LEU A 36 -4.84 -4.24 -0.11
N GLU A 37 -4.20 -4.65 0.98
CA GLU A 37 -2.92 -5.36 1.03
C GLU A 37 -3.12 -6.74 1.70
N PRO A 38 -2.16 -7.69 1.60
CA PRO A 38 -2.19 -8.86 2.46
C PRO A 38 -2.04 -8.50 3.94
N PRO A 39 -2.49 -9.35 4.88
CA PRO A 39 -2.28 -9.13 6.31
C PRO A 39 -0.80 -8.97 6.66
N ASP A 40 -0.47 -8.27 7.74
CA ASP A 40 0.93 -8.19 8.18
C ASP A 40 1.44 -9.58 8.58
N ARG A 41 2.49 -10.01 7.88
CA ARG A 41 3.13 -11.30 8.05
C ARG A 41 4.64 -11.15 8.17
N GLY A 42 5.10 -10.02 8.71
CA GLY A 42 6.52 -9.75 8.95
C GLY A 42 7.29 -9.53 7.65
N ASN A 43 6.71 -8.78 6.72
CA ASN A 43 7.30 -8.48 5.42
C ASN A 43 7.64 -9.73 4.56
N ARG A 44 6.97 -10.86 4.79
CA ARG A 44 7.13 -12.05 3.94
C ARG A 44 6.68 -11.77 2.51
N ARG A 45 7.50 -12.20 1.55
CA ARG A 45 7.26 -12.07 0.10
C ARG A 45 5.88 -12.61 -0.28
N ASP A 46 5.19 -11.87 -1.15
CA ASP A 46 3.88 -12.16 -1.77
C ASP A 46 2.68 -12.36 -0.83
N VAL A 47 2.90 -12.43 0.49
CA VAL A 47 1.85 -12.76 1.47
C VAL A 47 1.71 -11.74 2.60
N SER A 48 2.53 -10.68 2.61
CA SER A 48 2.53 -9.62 3.61
C SER A 48 2.30 -8.26 2.96
N CYS A 49 1.61 -7.36 3.65
CA CYS A 49 1.75 -5.92 3.40
C CYS A 49 3.21 -5.47 3.65
N ILE A 50 3.58 -4.30 3.14
CA ILE A 50 4.92 -3.73 3.33
C ILE A 50 5.06 -3.12 4.74
N PRO A 51 6.28 -3.00 5.30
CA PRO A 51 6.46 -2.37 6.61
C PRO A 51 6.00 -0.91 6.62
N VAL A 52 5.61 -0.41 7.79
CA VAL A 52 5.44 1.03 8.04
C VAL A 52 6.75 1.74 7.71
N GLY A 53 6.66 2.89 7.04
CA GLY A 53 7.85 3.61 6.61
C GLY A 53 7.57 4.58 5.47
N ARG A 54 8.64 5.22 5.01
CA ARG A 54 8.62 6.16 3.89
C ARG A 54 9.38 5.57 2.73
N TYR A 55 8.72 5.47 1.57
CA TYR A 55 9.26 4.82 0.38
C TYR A 55 9.23 5.75 -0.82
N ALA A 56 10.24 5.63 -1.69
CA ALA A 56 10.15 6.19 -3.03
C ALA A 56 9.25 5.30 -3.90
N CYS A 57 8.43 5.93 -4.74
CA CYS A 57 7.65 5.26 -5.76
C CYS A 57 8.00 5.83 -7.12
N ARG A 58 8.06 4.98 -8.15
CA ARG A 58 8.32 5.42 -9.53
C ARG A 58 7.36 4.79 -10.53
N GLY A 59 7.14 5.49 -11.64
CA GLY A 59 6.39 4.95 -12.77
C GLY A 59 7.04 3.69 -13.33
N ARG A 60 6.23 2.68 -13.65
CA ARG A 60 6.65 1.39 -14.20
C ARG A 60 5.62 0.86 -15.19
N VAL A 61 6.10 0.24 -16.26
CA VAL A 61 5.26 -0.58 -17.15
C VAL A 61 5.35 -2.04 -16.69
N SER A 62 4.27 -2.55 -16.11
CA SER A 62 4.11 -3.96 -15.72
C SER A 62 3.63 -4.80 -16.90
N ALA A 63 4.21 -5.99 -17.07
CA ALA A 63 3.75 -6.94 -18.10
C ALA A 63 2.28 -7.37 -17.90
N ARG A 64 1.83 -7.45 -16.63
CA ARG A 64 0.46 -7.88 -16.28
C ARG A 64 -0.53 -6.72 -16.19
N PHE A 65 -0.08 -5.58 -15.66
CA PHE A 65 -0.98 -4.47 -15.30
C PHE A 65 -0.83 -3.22 -16.17
N GLY A 66 0.11 -3.21 -17.12
CA GLY A 66 0.43 -2.02 -17.92
C GLY A 66 1.10 -0.94 -17.08
N GLU A 67 0.90 0.32 -17.47
CA GLU A 67 1.43 1.48 -16.73
C GLU A 67 0.87 1.55 -15.31
N THR A 68 1.76 1.62 -14.34
CA THR A 68 1.47 1.78 -12.92
C THR A 68 2.66 2.41 -12.19
N PHE A 69 2.65 2.39 -10.86
CA PHE A 69 3.77 2.73 -10.00
C PHE A 69 4.22 1.52 -9.18
N GLU A 70 5.52 1.48 -8.88
CA GLU A 70 6.10 0.51 -7.96
C GLU A 70 6.69 1.20 -6.74
N VAL A 71 6.59 0.54 -5.59
CA VAL A 71 7.26 0.93 -4.34
C VAL A 71 8.69 0.39 -4.36
N LEU A 72 9.65 1.26 -4.10
CA LEU A 72 11.07 0.95 -4.12
C LEU A 72 11.62 0.67 -2.72
N ASP A 73 12.77 -0.01 -2.68
CA ASP A 73 13.58 -0.21 -1.49
C ASP A 73 12.86 -0.87 -0.30
N VAL A 74 11.85 -1.69 -0.59
CA VAL A 74 11.22 -2.56 0.41
C VAL A 74 12.20 -3.68 0.77
N PRO A 75 12.64 -3.82 2.04
CA PRO A 75 13.69 -4.78 2.39
C PRO A 75 13.36 -6.21 1.94
N GLY A 76 14.23 -6.82 1.14
CA GLY A 76 14.08 -8.20 0.64
C GLY A 76 12.96 -8.42 -0.39
N ARG A 77 12.30 -7.35 -0.86
CA ARG A 77 11.16 -7.43 -1.79
C ARG A 77 11.32 -6.47 -2.96
N SER A 78 10.73 -6.87 -4.07
CA SER A 78 10.63 -6.11 -5.32
C SER A 78 9.20 -6.21 -5.83
N ASP A 79 8.90 -5.48 -6.91
CA ASP A 79 7.65 -5.64 -7.65
C ASP A 79 6.38 -5.39 -6.82
N ILE A 80 6.47 -4.51 -5.81
CA ILE A 80 5.31 -4.05 -5.05
C ILE A 80 4.61 -2.97 -5.85
N LEU A 81 3.53 -3.35 -6.53
CA LEU A 81 2.82 -2.47 -7.47
C LEU A 81 1.53 -1.93 -6.86
N PHE A 82 1.07 -0.80 -7.39
CA PHE A 82 -0.32 -0.39 -7.27
C PHE A 82 -1.12 -1.03 -8.41
N HIS A 83 -2.19 -1.77 -8.16
CA HIS A 83 -2.96 -2.33 -9.27
C HIS A 83 -4.42 -2.63 -8.94
N ALA A 84 -5.17 -3.01 -9.98
CA ALA A 84 -6.56 -3.41 -9.84
C ALA A 84 -6.63 -4.84 -9.32
N GLY A 85 -7.49 -5.04 -8.33
CA GLY A 85 -7.85 -6.32 -7.73
C GLY A 85 -9.00 -6.09 -6.76
N ASN A 86 -9.64 -7.14 -6.28
CA ASN A 86 -10.90 -7.02 -5.54
C ASN A 86 -10.86 -7.73 -4.20
N THR A 87 -10.01 -8.74 -4.03
CA THR A 87 -9.92 -9.58 -2.83
C THR A 87 -8.47 -9.81 -2.44
N LEU A 88 -8.24 -10.39 -1.26
CA LEU A 88 -6.91 -10.80 -0.80
C LEU A 88 -6.17 -11.66 -1.83
N ALA A 89 -6.87 -12.54 -2.53
CA ALA A 89 -6.29 -13.43 -3.54
C ALA A 89 -5.68 -12.67 -4.73
N ASP A 90 -6.11 -11.43 -4.97
CA ASP A 90 -5.58 -10.61 -6.07
C ASP A 90 -4.31 -9.86 -5.67
N THR A 91 -3.99 -9.77 -4.36
CA THR A 91 -2.91 -8.90 -3.85
C THR A 91 -1.52 -9.36 -4.25
N HIS A 92 -1.16 -10.63 -4.00
CA HIS A 92 0.20 -11.17 -4.16
C HIS A 92 1.30 -10.25 -3.59
N GLY A 93 1.07 -9.65 -2.43
CA GLY A 93 2.03 -8.73 -1.80
C GLY A 93 2.00 -7.28 -2.30
N CYS A 94 1.20 -6.98 -3.32
CA CYS A 94 1.01 -5.63 -3.87
C CYS A 94 -0.09 -4.84 -3.13
N ILE A 95 -0.26 -3.59 -3.52
CA ILE A 95 -1.27 -2.67 -2.99
C ILE A 95 -2.41 -2.57 -4.02
N LEU A 96 -3.58 -3.09 -3.68
CA LEU A 96 -4.76 -2.97 -4.54
C LEU A 96 -5.42 -1.61 -4.33
N LEU A 97 -5.98 -1.04 -5.41
CA LEU A 97 -6.74 0.22 -5.36
C LEU A 97 -8.23 -0.02 -5.64
N GLY A 98 -9.10 0.67 -4.91
CA GLY A 98 -10.55 0.60 -5.05
C GLY A 98 -11.25 1.93 -4.75
N GLU A 99 -12.55 1.99 -5.05
CA GLU A 99 -13.40 3.16 -4.74
C GLU A 99 -13.99 3.06 -3.33
N ARG A 100 -14.33 1.83 -2.91
CA ARG A 100 -14.89 1.56 -1.58
C ARG A 100 -14.59 0.14 -1.13
N MET A 101 -14.61 -0.06 0.18
CA MET A 101 -14.63 -1.40 0.79
C MET A 101 -16.02 -2.03 0.60
N GLY A 102 -16.09 -3.35 0.57
CA GLY A 102 -17.34 -4.07 0.39
C GLY A 102 -17.17 -5.58 0.38
N VAL A 103 -18.07 -6.27 -0.31
CA VAL A 103 -18.08 -7.74 -0.43
C VAL A 103 -18.07 -8.13 -1.90
N VAL A 104 -17.19 -9.06 -2.26
CA VAL A 104 -17.02 -9.60 -3.61
C VAL A 104 -17.10 -11.12 -3.51
N GLY A 105 -18.12 -11.73 -4.12
CA GLY A 105 -18.31 -13.19 -4.09
C GLY A 105 -18.45 -13.76 -2.66
N GLY A 106 -19.06 -13.00 -1.74
CA GLY A 106 -19.20 -13.40 -0.33
C GLY A 106 -17.98 -13.14 0.55
N VAL A 107 -16.87 -12.64 -0.02
CA VAL A 107 -15.64 -12.33 0.71
C VAL A 107 -15.47 -10.82 0.85
N ARG A 108 -15.01 -10.36 2.01
CA ARG A 108 -14.67 -8.95 2.23
C ARG A 108 -13.55 -8.53 1.27
N GLY A 109 -13.69 -7.37 0.65
CA GLY A 109 -12.78 -6.90 -0.39
C GLY A 109 -13.02 -5.43 -0.76
N ILE A 110 -12.54 -5.02 -1.93
CA ILE A 110 -12.70 -3.68 -2.47
C ILE A 110 -13.44 -3.71 -3.81
N ILE A 111 -14.19 -2.64 -4.10
CA ILE A 111 -15.04 -2.52 -5.29
C ILE A 111 -14.58 -1.34 -6.13
N GLY A 112 -14.75 -1.43 -7.46
CA GLY A 112 -14.44 -0.33 -8.39
C GLY A 112 -12.96 -0.23 -8.76
N SER A 113 -12.19 -1.31 -8.62
CA SER A 113 -10.73 -1.29 -8.71
C SER A 113 -10.16 -0.74 -10.02
N ARG A 114 -10.71 -1.11 -11.17
CA ARG A 114 -10.27 -0.59 -12.47
C ARG A 114 -10.46 0.92 -12.60
N ARG A 115 -11.59 1.45 -12.14
CA ARG A 115 -11.87 2.89 -12.15
C ARG A 115 -10.95 3.63 -11.17
N SER A 116 -10.69 3.05 -10.00
CA SER A 116 -9.76 3.60 -9.02
C SER A 116 -8.33 3.68 -9.56
N VAL A 117 -7.82 2.63 -10.23
CA VAL A 117 -6.50 2.68 -10.89
C VAL A 117 -6.44 3.71 -12.01
N ALA A 118 -7.49 3.83 -12.82
CA ALA A 118 -7.55 4.84 -13.87
C ALA A 118 -7.55 6.27 -13.29
N ALA A 119 -8.33 6.51 -12.23
CA ALA A 119 -8.35 7.78 -11.52
C ALA A 119 -7.01 8.10 -10.87
N PHE A 120 -6.36 7.09 -10.25
CA PHE A 120 -5.04 7.21 -9.66
C PHE A 120 -3.98 7.63 -10.69
N ARG A 121 -3.97 6.99 -11.86
CA ARG A 121 -3.08 7.37 -12.98
C ARG A 121 -3.38 8.76 -13.50
N HIS A 122 -4.66 9.12 -13.64
CA HIS A 122 -5.04 10.45 -14.09
C HIS A 122 -4.58 11.55 -13.12
N MET A 123 -4.77 11.32 -11.82
CA MET A 123 -4.31 12.21 -10.75
C MET A 123 -2.79 12.43 -10.77
N LEU A 124 -2.03 11.42 -11.18
CA LEU A 124 -0.57 11.45 -11.27
C LEU A 124 -0.06 11.71 -12.70
N THR A 125 -0.88 12.30 -13.58
CA THR A 125 -0.44 12.64 -14.94
C THR A 125 0.77 13.57 -14.90
N GLY A 126 1.85 13.20 -15.58
CA GLY A 126 3.12 13.96 -15.59
C GLY A 126 4.01 13.71 -14.37
N VAL A 127 3.57 12.93 -13.39
CA VAL A 127 4.37 12.53 -12.23
C VAL A 127 5.12 11.24 -12.55
N ILE A 128 6.45 11.31 -12.56
CA ILE A 128 7.30 10.14 -12.81
C ILE A 128 7.73 9.42 -11.52
N ALA A 129 7.67 10.12 -10.38
CA ALA A 129 8.00 9.59 -9.06
C ALA A 129 7.26 10.36 -7.96
N PHE A 130 6.99 9.70 -6.84
CA PHE A 130 6.36 10.30 -5.66
C PHE A 130 6.85 9.63 -4.37
N THR A 131 6.61 10.26 -3.23
CA THR A 131 6.87 9.66 -1.91
C THR A 131 5.60 8.96 -1.39
N LEU A 132 5.73 7.73 -0.89
CA LEU A 132 4.69 7.03 -0.16
C LEU A 132 5.04 6.94 1.34
N ASP A 133 4.23 7.55 2.19
CA ASP A 133 4.28 7.36 3.63
C ASP A 133 3.24 6.30 4.06
N VAL A 134 3.70 5.15 4.54
CA VAL A 134 2.85 4.07 5.04
C VAL A 134 2.69 4.22 6.55
N ALA A 135 1.46 4.44 7.01
CA ALA A 135 1.14 4.57 8.43
C ALA A 135 0.66 3.26 9.04
N ALA A 136 0.96 3.08 10.33
CA ALA A 136 0.46 1.96 11.13
C ALA A 136 -1.05 2.09 11.41
N LEU A 137 -1.69 1.01 11.85
CA LEU A 137 -3.07 1.07 12.35
C LEU A 137 -3.17 2.05 13.53
N PRO A 138 -4.21 2.90 13.60
CA PRO A 138 -4.46 3.74 14.76
C PRO A 138 -4.49 2.89 16.04
N GLY A 139 -3.71 3.28 17.05
CA GLY A 139 -3.64 2.55 18.33
C GLY A 139 -2.69 1.34 18.35
N SER A 140 -1.99 1.01 17.26
CA SER A 140 -0.99 -0.08 17.23
C SER A 140 0.37 0.27 17.86
N LEU A 141 0.50 1.45 18.48
CA LEU A 141 1.65 1.86 19.29
C LEU A 141 1.74 1.01 20.57
N GLY A 142 2.19 -0.23 20.42
CA GLY A 142 2.41 -1.17 21.52
C GLY A 142 3.28 -2.37 21.18
N ALA A 143 3.45 -2.74 19.91
CA ALA A 143 4.13 -4.00 19.56
C ALA A 143 5.63 -3.87 19.19
N HIS A 144 6.13 -2.66 18.90
CA HIS A 144 7.53 -2.47 18.43
C HIS A 144 8.48 -1.78 19.43
N MET A 145 8.04 -1.43 20.64
CA MET A 145 8.90 -0.80 21.66
C MET A 145 9.34 -1.71 22.82
N LEU A 146 8.95 -2.99 22.86
CA LEU A 146 9.26 -3.88 24.00
C LEU A 146 10.42 -4.84 23.81
N ASN A 147 11.12 -4.87 22.66
CA ASN A 147 12.13 -5.90 22.41
C ASN A 147 13.61 -5.50 22.65
N ASN A 148 13.88 -4.36 23.29
CA ASN A 148 15.25 -3.87 23.52
C ASN A 148 15.63 -3.69 25.00
N ASN A 149 15.02 -4.39 25.96
CA ASN A 149 15.42 -4.23 27.37
C ASN A 149 15.44 -5.50 28.24
N GLU A 150 15.85 -6.66 27.71
CA GLU A 150 16.08 -7.86 28.56
C GLU A 150 17.33 -8.71 28.22
N GLN A 151 18.32 -8.17 27.51
CA GLN A 151 19.62 -8.86 27.38
C GLN A 151 20.75 -7.96 27.86
N GLY A 152 20.87 -7.84 29.18
CA GLY A 152 21.91 -7.05 29.82
C GLY A 152 21.90 -7.07 31.34
N ARG A 153 21.52 -8.19 31.99
CA ARG A 153 21.80 -8.46 33.41
C ARG A 153 21.80 -9.97 33.71
N SER A 154 22.99 -10.58 33.64
CA SER A 154 23.58 -11.50 34.63
C SER A 154 24.82 -12.13 34.03
#